data_AF-A0A9X2LB15-F1
#
_entry.id   AF-A0A9X2LB15-F1
#
_cell.length_a   1.000
_cell.length_b   1.000
_cell.length_c   1.000
_cell.angle_alpha   90.00
_cell.angle_beta   90.00
_cell.angle_gamma   90.00
#
_symmetry.space_group_name_H-M   'P 1'
#
loop_
_entity.id
_entity.type
_entity.pdbx_description
1 polymer ?
#
loop_
_entity_poly.entity_id
_entity_poly.type
_entity_poly.pdbx_seq_one_letter_code
_entity_poly.pdbx_strand_id
1 'polypeptide(L)'
;MPFLPLLLLAAIPVFSGRVILPAGEGTLAVPLRATMEAGAVTTYEVDVDAAALLPELARELTTGVEGLAASCHQELAAGEPSFAGAGGSIAVVLPVSFTQYLCTEMWGKKKLFSEQGRIRSLIGVEVEGGRPRLVLKEFSVDGLSRMAATARTDLLLKAALEREIKTINESDELAAITRGLDDEGFLLTGIRAAEDREGLALLLSMSGPRGKEHFRRALDRTAAAFQ
;
A
#
# COMPACT_ATOMS: atom_id res chain seq x y z
N MET A 1 -13.63 49.20 5.31
CA MET A 1 -13.50 47.83 4.78
C MET A 1 -12.13 47.71 4.14
N PRO A 2 -11.15 46.99 4.72
CA PRO A 2 -9.91 46.70 4.00
C PRO A 2 -10.12 45.43 3.15
N PHE A 3 -9.81 45.53 1.86
CA PHE A 3 -9.64 44.39 0.97
C PHE A 3 -8.35 43.67 1.37
N LEU A 4 -8.45 42.42 1.81
CA LEU A 4 -7.33 41.48 1.87
C LEU A 4 -7.11 40.96 0.45
N PRO A 5 -5.92 41.08 -0.17
CA PRO A 5 -5.64 40.30 -1.36
C PRO A 5 -5.41 38.85 -0.91
N LEU A 6 -6.35 37.97 -1.24
CA LEU A 6 -6.09 36.53 -1.31
C LEU A 6 -5.04 36.34 -2.40
N LEU A 7 -3.77 36.34 -2.03
CA LEU A 7 -2.70 35.77 -2.83
C LEU A 7 -2.98 34.26 -2.89
N LEU A 8 -3.76 33.83 -3.89
CA LEU A 8 -3.68 32.45 -4.35
C LEU A 8 -2.23 32.23 -4.78
N LEU A 9 -1.45 31.56 -3.92
CA LEU A 9 -0.23 30.88 -4.32
C LEU A 9 -0.63 29.81 -5.34
N ALA A 10 -0.69 30.20 -6.60
CA ALA A 10 -0.91 29.28 -7.69
C ALA A 10 0.35 28.42 -7.80
N ALA A 11 0.24 27.13 -7.47
CA ALA A 11 1.27 26.15 -7.77
C ALA A 11 1.49 26.14 -9.29
N ILE A 12 2.68 26.54 -9.73
CA ILE A 12 3.00 26.60 -11.16
C ILE A 12 3.47 25.19 -11.57
N PRO A 13 2.80 24.50 -12.50
CA PRO A 13 3.30 23.24 -13.03
C PRO A 13 4.58 23.52 -13.81
N VAL A 14 5.70 22.96 -13.35
CA VAL A 14 7.04 23.21 -13.91
C VAL A 14 7.50 22.06 -14.79
N PHE A 15 6.92 20.88 -14.64
CA PHE A 15 7.27 19.72 -15.46
C PHE A 15 6.19 18.63 -15.46
N SER A 16 6.00 18.00 -16.62
CA SER A 16 5.31 16.72 -16.79
C SER A 16 6.20 15.74 -17.57
N GLY A 17 6.32 14.51 -17.08
CA GLY A 17 7.10 13.44 -17.73
C GLY A 17 6.77 12.06 -17.18
N ARG A 18 7.38 11.01 -17.71
CA ARG A 18 7.29 9.63 -17.19
C ARG A 18 8.71 9.07 -17.02
N VAL A 19 8.96 8.42 -15.89
CA VAL A 19 10.16 7.58 -15.67
C VAL A 19 9.68 6.16 -15.46
N ILE A 20 10.37 5.18 -16.05
CA ILE A 20 10.04 3.77 -15.88
C ILE A 20 11.09 3.18 -14.95
N LEU A 21 10.67 2.74 -13.77
CA LEU A 21 11.50 2.05 -12.80
C LEU A 21 11.24 0.53 -12.96
N PRO A 22 12.26 -0.34 -12.94
CA PRO A 22 12.03 -1.77 -12.76
C PRO A 22 11.47 -2.03 -11.35
N ALA A 23 10.58 -3.01 -11.18
CA ALA A 23 10.04 -3.41 -9.88
C ALA A 23 9.67 -4.90 -9.90
N GLY A 24 10.55 -5.75 -9.35
CA GLY A 24 10.39 -7.20 -9.40
C GLY A 24 10.33 -7.73 -10.84
N GLU A 25 9.27 -8.47 -11.19
CA GLU A 25 9.00 -8.93 -12.56
C GLU A 25 8.30 -7.87 -13.45
N GLY A 26 8.00 -6.69 -12.90
CA GLY A 26 7.24 -5.63 -13.56
C GLY A 26 8.02 -4.34 -13.81
N THR A 27 7.32 -3.37 -14.39
CA THR A 27 7.81 -2.00 -14.54
C THR A 27 6.88 -1.03 -13.84
N LEU A 28 7.43 -0.20 -12.97
CA LEU A 28 6.76 0.89 -12.31
C LEU A 28 6.85 2.15 -13.19
N ALA A 29 5.75 2.51 -13.84
CA ALA A 29 5.65 3.79 -14.55
C ALA A 29 5.36 4.90 -13.53
N VAL A 30 6.23 5.90 -13.52
CA VAL A 30 6.19 7.02 -12.57
C VAL A 30 5.88 8.30 -13.34
N PRO A 31 4.59 8.72 -13.42
CA PRO A 31 4.26 10.05 -13.89
C PRO A 31 4.82 11.11 -12.94
N LEU A 32 5.65 12.00 -13.48
CA LEU A 32 6.24 13.11 -12.72
C LEU A 32 5.43 14.36 -12.94
N ARG A 33 5.00 15.00 -11.86
CA ARG A 33 4.42 16.35 -11.87
C ARG A 33 5.13 17.23 -10.86
N ALA A 34 6.08 18.04 -11.34
CA ALA A 34 6.72 19.02 -10.48
C ALA A 34 5.86 20.28 -10.40
N THR A 35 5.47 20.69 -9.20
CA THR A 35 4.74 21.93 -8.93
C THR A 35 5.61 22.85 -8.08
N MET A 36 6.00 24.00 -8.63
CA MET A 36 6.72 25.00 -7.84
C MET A 36 5.71 25.86 -7.08
N GLU A 37 5.76 25.82 -5.75
CA GLU A 37 5.21 26.90 -4.93
C GLU A 37 6.20 28.05 -4.88
N ALA A 38 5.70 29.29 -4.84
CA ALA A 38 6.54 30.49 -4.79
C ALA A 38 7.19 30.62 -3.40
N GLY A 39 8.36 29.99 -3.23
CA GLY A 39 9.15 29.97 -2.00
C GLY A 39 10.52 29.31 -2.19
N ALA A 40 11.39 29.36 -1.17
CA ALA A 40 12.75 28.79 -1.22
C ALA A 40 12.79 27.26 -1.39
N VAL A 41 11.71 26.56 -1.02
CA VAL A 41 11.56 25.11 -1.10
C VAL A 41 10.75 24.75 -2.35
N THR A 42 11.26 23.84 -3.18
CA THR A 42 10.50 23.28 -4.30
C THR A 42 9.88 21.96 -3.87
N THR A 43 8.55 21.89 -3.97
CA THR A 43 7.80 20.65 -3.77
C THR A 43 7.72 19.89 -5.09
N TYR A 44 7.87 18.57 -5.05
CA TYR A 44 7.72 17.70 -6.21
C TYR A 44 6.65 16.67 -5.89
N GLU A 45 5.65 16.53 -6.76
CA GLU A 45 4.68 15.44 -6.69
C GLU A 45 5.05 14.36 -7.71
N VAL A 46 5.09 13.13 -7.24
CA VAL A 46 5.43 11.95 -8.04
C VAL A 46 4.32 10.95 -7.91
N ASP A 47 3.72 10.60 -9.04
CA ASP A 47 2.77 9.51 -9.12
C ASP A 47 3.54 8.21 -9.33
N VAL A 48 3.28 7.22 -8.50
CA VAL A 48 3.90 5.91 -8.51
C VAL A 48 2.77 4.91 -8.68
N ASP A 49 2.74 4.18 -9.80
CA ASP A 49 1.78 3.11 -10.01
C ASP A 49 1.87 2.09 -8.85
N ALA A 50 0.78 1.94 -8.09
CA ALA A 50 0.75 1.04 -6.95
C ALA A 50 0.86 -0.43 -7.39
N ALA A 51 0.71 -0.74 -8.69
CA ALA A 51 0.80 -2.09 -9.26
C ALA A 51 2.11 -2.82 -8.93
N ALA A 52 3.18 -2.13 -8.52
CA ALA A 52 4.40 -2.78 -8.03
C ALA A 52 4.24 -3.35 -6.59
N LEU A 53 3.47 -2.68 -5.73
CA LEU A 53 3.29 -3.05 -4.32
C LEU A 53 2.07 -3.94 -4.10
N LEU A 54 1.05 -3.82 -4.96
CA LEU A 54 -0.20 -4.56 -4.82
C LEU A 54 -0.05 -6.09 -4.92
N PRO A 55 0.74 -6.66 -5.85
CA PRO A 55 0.91 -8.11 -5.94
C PRO A 55 1.56 -8.72 -4.71
N GLU A 56 2.56 -8.04 -4.14
CA GLU A 56 3.24 -8.52 -2.94
C GLU A 56 2.34 -8.42 -1.71
N LEU A 57 1.63 -7.29 -1.55
CA LEU A 57 0.62 -7.14 -0.51
C LEU A 57 -0.50 -8.19 -0.65
N ALA A 58 -0.95 -8.47 -1.87
CA ALA A 58 -1.95 -9.49 -2.16
C ALA A 58 -1.47 -10.91 -1.82
N ARG A 59 -0.23 -11.23 -2.20
CA ARG A 59 0.40 -12.54 -1.96
C ARG A 59 0.55 -12.79 -0.47
N GLU A 60 1.10 -11.83 0.26
CA GLU A 60 1.32 -11.97 1.70
C GLU A 60 -0.01 -12.00 2.48
N LEU A 61 -0.99 -11.19 2.08
CA LEU A 61 -2.36 -11.26 2.62
C LEU A 61 -2.97 -12.66 2.46
N THR A 62 -2.94 -13.20 1.24
CA THR A 62 -3.48 -14.53 0.93
C THR A 62 -2.77 -15.59 1.75
N THR A 63 -1.43 -15.57 1.78
CA THR A 63 -0.58 -16.52 2.51
C THR A 63 -0.83 -16.46 4.02
N GLY A 64 -0.92 -15.25 4.59
CA GLY A 64 -1.17 -15.05 6.02
C GLY A 64 -2.55 -15.56 6.44
N VAL A 65 -3.57 -15.36 5.61
CA VAL A 65 -4.92 -15.88 5.88
C VAL A 65 -4.97 -17.40 5.78
N GLU A 66 -4.42 -17.98 4.73
CA GLU A 66 -4.40 -19.44 4.55
C GLU A 66 -3.54 -20.15 5.61
N GLY A 67 -2.46 -19.52 6.06
CA GLY A 67 -1.60 -20.02 7.14
C GLY A 67 -2.33 -20.17 8.50
N LEU A 68 -3.45 -19.47 8.70
CA LEU A 68 -4.28 -19.63 9.90
C LEU A 68 -5.16 -20.89 9.86
N ALA A 69 -5.32 -21.52 8.69
CA ALA A 69 -6.22 -22.65 8.46
C ALA A 69 -5.68 -24.03 8.88
N ALA A 70 -4.53 -24.13 9.54
CA ALA A 70 -3.79 -25.39 9.60
C ALA A 70 -4.28 -26.38 10.68
N SER A 71 -5.53 -26.86 10.60
CA SER A 71 -5.97 -28.02 11.39
C SER A 71 -6.99 -28.88 10.64
N CYS A 72 -7.12 -30.17 11.00
CA CYS A 72 -8.16 -31.04 10.40
C CYS A 72 -9.58 -30.43 10.53
N HIS A 73 -9.80 -29.67 11.59
CA HIS A 73 -11.10 -29.16 11.98
C HIS A 73 -11.51 -27.87 11.27
N GLN A 74 -10.60 -27.17 10.60
CA GLN A 74 -10.86 -25.84 10.05
C GLN A 74 -10.15 -25.68 8.72
N GLU A 75 -10.83 -25.08 7.76
CA GLU A 75 -10.25 -24.59 6.52
C GLU A 75 -10.62 -23.12 6.36
N LEU A 76 -9.63 -22.30 6.03
CA LEU A 76 -9.78 -20.92 5.65
C LEU A 76 -9.12 -20.78 4.28
N ALA A 77 -9.87 -20.29 3.31
CA ALA A 77 -9.36 -20.03 1.98
C ALA A 77 -9.60 -18.56 1.63
N ALA A 78 -8.57 -17.93 1.08
CA ALA A 78 -8.59 -16.55 0.64
C ALA A 78 -8.87 -16.50 -0.88
N GLY A 79 -9.71 -15.56 -1.29
CA GLY A 79 -9.90 -15.23 -2.71
C GLY A 79 -8.92 -14.16 -3.16
N GLU A 80 -9.10 -13.67 -4.39
CA GLU A 80 -8.28 -12.58 -4.90
C GLU A 80 -8.62 -11.26 -4.19
N PRO A 81 -7.64 -10.55 -3.61
CA PRO A 81 -7.87 -9.25 -2.99
C PRO A 81 -8.12 -8.16 -4.03
N SER A 82 -9.00 -7.21 -3.71
CA SER A 82 -9.22 -5.99 -4.49
C SER A 82 -8.71 -4.77 -3.74
N PHE A 83 -8.14 -3.82 -4.48
CA PHE A 83 -7.52 -2.60 -3.95
C PHE A 83 -8.17 -1.36 -4.54
N ALA A 84 -8.35 -0.32 -3.72
CA ALA A 84 -8.90 0.97 -4.15
C ALA A 84 -8.32 2.13 -3.35
N GLY A 85 -8.36 3.35 -3.91
CA GLY A 85 -7.92 4.55 -3.22
C GLY A 85 -9.03 5.09 -2.31
N ALA A 86 -8.72 5.35 -1.05
CA ALA A 86 -9.69 5.82 -0.06
C ALA A 86 -9.09 6.88 0.86
N GLY A 87 -9.35 8.16 0.54
CA GLY A 87 -8.98 9.28 1.40
C GLY A 87 -7.46 9.39 1.69
N GLY A 88 -6.62 9.04 0.71
CA GLY A 88 -5.16 9.00 0.89
C GLY A 88 -4.62 7.67 1.42
N SER A 89 -5.48 6.68 1.67
CA SER A 89 -5.14 5.32 2.10
C SER A 89 -5.53 4.29 1.04
N ILE A 90 -4.97 3.09 1.14
CA ILE A 90 -5.32 1.95 0.31
C ILE A 90 -6.43 1.17 1.01
N ALA A 91 -7.62 1.13 0.42
CA ALA A 91 -8.67 0.22 0.83
C ALA A 91 -8.39 -1.16 0.25
N VAL A 92 -8.40 -2.18 1.11
CA VAL A 92 -8.21 -3.58 0.76
C VAL A 92 -9.48 -4.34 1.11
N VAL A 93 -9.96 -5.14 0.15
CA VAL A 93 -11.05 -6.10 0.39
C VAL A 93 -10.59 -7.48 -0.04
N LEU A 94 -10.52 -8.40 0.91
CA LEU A 94 -10.13 -9.79 0.67
C LEU A 94 -11.34 -10.71 0.90
N PRO A 95 -11.89 -11.35 -0.14
CA PRO A 95 -12.90 -12.39 0.02
C PRO A 95 -12.31 -13.58 0.76
N VAL A 96 -13.06 -14.15 1.71
CA VAL A 96 -12.61 -15.32 2.46
C VAL A 96 -13.75 -16.31 2.63
N SER A 97 -13.41 -17.59 2.63
CA SER A 97 -14.33 -18.68 2.93
C SER A 97 -13.79 -19.50 4.08
N PHE A 98 -14.67 -19.75 5.05
CA PHE A 98 -14.37 -20.57 6.21
C PHE A 98 -15.22 -21.84 6.15
N THR A 99 -14.61 -22.98 6.41
CA THR A 99 -15.32 -24.25 6.56
C THR A 99 -14.83 -24.96 7.82
N GLN A 100 -15.77 -25.34 8.68
CA GLN A 100 -15.47 -26.13 9.88
C GLN A 100 -15.88 -27.59 9.67
N TYR A 101 -15.00 -28.49 10.11
CA TYR A 101 -15.17 -29.93 10.00
C TYR A 101 -15.14 -30.60 11.37
N LEU A 102 -15.94 -31.64 11.49
CA LEU A 102 -15.79 -32.66 12.51
C LEU A 102 -14.90 -33.77 11.92
N CYS A 103 -13.71 -33.93 12.49
CA CYS A 103 -12.82 -35.05 12.18
C CYS A 103 -12.95 -36.11 13.28
N THR A 104 -13.35 -37.31 12.90
CA THR A 104 -13.35 -38.48 13.80
C THR A 104 -12.76 -39.67 13.07
N GLU A 105 -12.14 -40.59 13.81
CA GLU A 105 -11.64 -41.85 13.25
C GLU A 105 -12.77 -42.68 12.62
N MET A 106 -14.00 -42.57 13.14
CA MET A 106 -15.13 -43.40 12.77
C MET A 106 -15.88 -42.92 11.52
N TRP A 107 -15.97 -41.61 11.29
CA TRP A 107 -16.75 -41.01 10.20
C TRP A 107 -15.91 -40.18 9.21
N GLY A 108 -14.59 -40.16 9.39
CA GLY A 108 -13.70 -39.32 8.61
C GLY A 108 -13.99 -37.83 8.82
N LYS A 109 -13.84 -37.04 7.75
CA LYS A 109 -14.02 -35.58 7.74
C LYS A 109 -15.45 -35.23 7.33
N LYS A 110 -16.24 -34.69 8.26
CA LYS A 110 -17.62 -34.26 8.01
C LYS A 110 -17.77 -32.76 8.16
N LYS A 111 -18.28 -32.07 7.13
CA LYS A 111 -18.54 -30.63 7.17
C LYS A 111 -19.64 -30.30 8.18
N LEU A 112 -19.34 -29.42 9.13
CA LEU A 112 -20.30 -28.93 10.12
C LEU A 112 -21.03 -27.69 9.61
N PHE A 113 -20.28 -26.68 9.17
CA PHE A 113 -20.82 -25.49 8.54
C PHE A 113 -19.76 -24.81 7.68
N SER A 114 -20.20 -23.84 6.88
CA SER A 114 -19.32 -22.96 6.12
C SER A 114 -19.93 -21.56 6.05
N GLU A 115 -19.05 -20.58 6.09
CA GLU A 115 -19.39 -19.17 5.98
C GLU A 115 -18.52 -18.53 4.90
N GLN A 116 -19.07 -17.52 4.24
CA GLN A 116 -18.33 -16.68 3.32
C GLN A 116 -18.40 -15.26 3.85
N GLY A 117 -17.28 -14.57 3.75
CA GLY A 117 -17.18 -13.21 4.22
C GLY A 117 -16.07 -12.46 3.52
N ARG A 118 -15.77 -11.30 4.09
CA ARG A 118 -14.75 -10.40 3.56
C ARG A 118 -13.99 -9.77 4.69
N ILE A 119 -12.68 -9.72 4.54
CA ILE A 119 -11.82 -8.88 5.36
C ILE A 119 -11.76 -7.53 4.65
N ARG A 120 -12.05 -6.47 5.38
CA ARG A 120 -11.88 -5.09 4.91
C ARG A 120 -10.81 -4.43 5.73
N SER A 121 -9.93 -3.71 5.07
CA SER A 121 -8.86 -3.00 5.76
C SER A 121 -8.57 -1.69 5.05
N LEU A 122 -8.18 -0.70 5.84
CA LEU A 122 -7.68 0.57 5.35
C LEU A 122 -6.21 0.65 5.74
N ILE A 123 -5.32 0.70 4.75
CA ILE A 123 -3.88 0.78 4.94
C ILE A 123 -3.45 2.19 4.57
N GLY A 124 -3.11 2.98 5.58
CA GLY A 124 -2.50 4.28 5.38
C GLY A 124 -1.07 4.13 4.89
N VAL A 125 -0.61 5.10 4.11
CA VAL A 125 0.78 5.24 3.76
C VAL A 125 1.28 6.52 4.42
N GLU A 126 2.34 6.41 5.21
CA GLU A 126 2.88 7.51 6.01
C GLU A 126 4.38 7.68 5.74
N VAL A 127 4.95 8.81 6.18
CA VAL A 127 6.39 9.04 6.12
C VAL A 127 6.95 9.03 7.54
N GLU A 128 7.87 8.11 7.82
CA GLU A 128 8.58 8.01 9.09
C GLU A 128 10.08 8.02 8.84
N GLY A 129 10.79 9.00 9.43
CA GLY A 129 12.24 9.13 9.23
C GLY A 129 12.65 9.32 7.75
N GLY A 130 11.80 9.94 6.94
CA GLY A 130 12.03 10.15 5.50
C GLY A 130 11.70 8.94 4.62
N ARG A 131 11.17 7.85 5.19
CA ARG A 131 10.84 6.62 4.47
C ARG A 131 9.33 6.37 4.44
N PRO A 132 8.79 5.87 3.33
CA PRO A 132 7.39 5.46 3.26
C PRO A 132 7.17 4.24 4.16
N ARG A 133 6.04 4.25 4.86
CA ARG A 133 5.62 3.18 5.77
C ARG A 133 4.12 2.92 5.60
N LEU A 134 3.76 1.65 5.45
CA LEU A 134 2.39 1.17 5.48
C LEU A 134 1.93 1.02 6.94
N VAL A 135 0.73 1.51 7.24
CA VAL A 135 0.13 1.48 8.58
C VAL A 135 -1.31 1.02 8.49
N LEU A 136 -1.67 -0.03 9.23
CA LEU A 136 -3.06 -0.46 9.35
C LEU A 136 -3.87 0.60 10.10
N LYS A 137 -4.84 1.23 9.42
CA LYS A 137 -5.73 2.25 10.01
C LYS A 137 -7.03 1.64 10.50
N GLU A 138 -7.63 0.81 9.66
CA GLU A 138 -8.91 0.18 9.96
C GLU A 138 -8.87 -1.29 9.57
N PHE A 139 -9.60 -2.12 10.31
CA PHE A 139 -9.75 -3.54 10.05
C PHE A 139 -11.15 -3.98 10.49
N SER A 140 -11.85 -4.68 9.61
CA SER A 140 -13.12 -5.33 9.93
C SER A 140 -13.25 -6.66 9.18
N VAL A 141 -14.09 -7.53 9.74
CA VAL A 141 -14.45 -8.81 9.14
C VAL A 141 -15.96 -8.88 9.05
N ASP A 142 -16.47 -8.99 7.83
CA ASP A 142 -17.90 -9.05 7.54
C ASP A 142 -18.29 -10.46 7.09
N GLY A 143 -19.43 -10.98 7.55
CA GLY A 143 -20.00 -12.25 7.07
C GLY A 143 -19.42 -13.53 7.69
N LEU A 144 -18.50 -13.42 8.67
CA LEU A 144 -17.85 -14.57 9.33
C LEU A 144 -18.20 -14.64 10.83
N SER A 145 -19.48 -14.48 11.15
CA SER A 145 -19.96 -14.31 12.52
C SER A 145 -19.66 -15.51 13.42
N ARG A 146 -19.80 -16.75 12.90
CA ARG A 146 -19.51 -17.96 13.69
C ARG A 146 -18.01 -18.23 13.79
N MET A 147 -17.25 -17.89 12.76
CA MET A 147 -15.77 -17.97 12.78
C MET A 147 -15.16 -16.99 13.79
N ALA A 148 -15.65 -15.74 13.84
CA ALA A 148 -15.20 -14.76 14.82
C ALA A 148 -15.47 -15.23 16.26
N ALA A 149 -16.65 -15.84 16.49
CA ALA A 149 -17.06 -16.35 17.79
C ALA A 149 -16.28 -17.58 18.29
N THR A 150 -15.71 -18.39 17.39
CA THR A 150 -15.14 -19.70 17.76
C THR A 150 -13.67 -19.66 18.20
N ALA A 151 -12.91 -18.60 17.88
CA ALA A 151 -11.49 -18.53 18.26
C ALA A 151 -10.88 -17.11 18.33
N ARG A 152 -11.70 -16.04 18.32
CA ARG A 152 -11.21 -14.67 18.05
C ARG A 152 -10.36 -14.59 16.77
N THR A 153 -10.82 -15.32 15.74
CA THR A 153 -10.14 -15.45 14.45
C THR A 153 -9.94 -14.09 13.78
N ASP A 154 -10.82 -13.12 14.06
CA ASP A 154 -10.67 -11.72 13.69
C ASP A 154 -9.38 -11.09 14.21
N LEU A 155 -8.98 -11.37 15.46
CA LEU A 155 -7.72 -10.89 16.01
C LEU A 155 -6.51 -11.57 15.37
N LEU A 156 -6.61 -12.86 15.05
CA LEU A 156 -5.54 -13.59 14.37
C LEU A 156 -5.35 -13.10 12.94
N LEU A 157 -6.44 -12.82 12.22
CA LEU A 157 -6.41 -12.24 10.87
C LEU A 157 -5.83 -10.83 10.90
N LYS A 158 -6.22 -10.02 11.89
CA LYS A 158 -5.63 -8.70 12.09
C LYS A 158 -4.12 -8.80 12.37
N ALA A 159 -3.70 -9.69 13.26
CA ALA A 159 -2.29 -9.87 13.60
C ALA A 159 -1.46 -10.41 12.42
N ALA A 160 -2.04 -11.27 11.58
CA ALA A 160 -1.42 -11.71 10.33
C ALA A 160 -1.22 -10.52 9.39
N LEU A 161 -2.25 -9.70 9.16
CA LEU A 161 -2.13 -8.49 8.33
C LEU A 161 -1.09 -7.50 8.87
N GLU A 162 -1.07 -7.25 10.18
CA GLU A 162 -0.07 -6.37 10.81
C GLU A 162 1.35 -6.92 10.65
N ARG A 163 1.53 -8.24 10.69
CA ARG A 163 2.82 -8.90 10.42
C ARG A 163 3.25 -8.68 8.98
N GLU A 164 2.36 -8.88 8.00
CA GLU A 164 2.72 -8.72 6.60
C GLU A 164 3.00 -7.26 6.23
N ILE A 165 2.23 -6.31 6.79
CA ILE A 165 2.54 -4.88 6.69
C ILE A 165 3.94 -4.60 7.26
N LYS A 166 4.30 -5.24 8.37
CA LYS A 166 5.64 -5.10 8.94
C LYS A 166 6.72 -5.67 8.01
N THR A 167 6.51 -6.85 7.42
CA THR A 167 7.43 -7.45 6.44
C THR A 167 7.68 -6.51 5.25
N ILE A 168 6.60 -5.94 4.68
CA ILE A 168 6.70 -5.00 3.56
C ILE A 168 7.42 -3.71 3.99
N ASN A 169 7.16 -3.21 5.20
CA ASN A 169 7.87 -2.04 5.74
C ASN A 169 9.36 -2.27 5.95
N GLU A 170 9.76 -3.51 6.18
CA GLU A 170 11.15 -3.94 6.33
C GLU A 170 11.77 -4.34 4.99
N SER A 171 11.01 -4.33 3.88
CA SER A 171 11.50 -4.71 2.56
C SER A 171 12.44 -3.66 1.97
N ASP A 172 13.45 -4.14 1.26
CA ASP A 172 14.40 -3.28 0.56
C ASP A 172 13.73 -2.47 -0.56
N GLU A 173 12.60 -2.96 -1.10
CA GLU A 173 11.87 -2.34 -2.21
C GLU A 173 11.20 -1.04 -1.79
N LEU A 174 10.52 -1.04 -0.63
CA LEU A 174 9.88 0.16 -0.10
C LEU A 174 10.94 1.21 0.30
N ALA A 175 12.08 0.75 0.85
CA ALA A 175 13.22 1.61 1.15
C ALA A 175 13.93 2.13 -0.10
N ALA A 176 13.96 1.37 -1.20
CA ALA A 176 14.61 1.76 -2.44
C ALA A 176 13.91 2.95 -3.12
N ILE A 177 12.59 3.12 -2.94
CA ILE A 177 11.81 4.27 -3.43
C ILE A 177 12.46 5.59 -3.02
N THR A 178 13.00 5.68 -1.80
CA THR A 178 13.56 6.93 -1.26
C THR A 178 15.09 7.01 -1.27
N ARG A 179 15.83 5.90 -1.44
CA ARG A 179 17.31 5.93 -1.41
C ARG A 179 17.92 6.88 -2.43
N GLY A 180 17.48 6.83 -3.69
CA GLY A 180 18.02 7.72 -4.73
C GLY A 180 17.61 9.19 -4.55
N LEU A 181 16.57 9.45 -3.74
CA LEU A 181 16.08 10.79 -3.42
C LEU A 181 16.95 11.45 -2.36
N ASP A 182 17.24 10.73 -1.28
CA ASP A 182 18.07 11.22 -0.17
C ASP A 182 19.48 11.61 -0.63
N ASP A 183 20.09 10.79 -1.51
CA ASP A 183 21.45 11.01 -2.05
C ASP A 183 21.59 12.31 -2.86
N GLU A 184 20.50 12.76 -3.50
CA GLU A 184 20.45 14.02 -4.26
C GLU A 184 19.85 15.17 -3.43
N GLY A 185 19.65 14.97 -2.12
CA GLY A 185 19.19 15.98 -1.16
C GLY A 185 17.68 16.21 -1.15
N PHE A 186 16.88 15.30 -1.72
CA PHE A 186 15.43 15.36 -1.66
C PHE A 186 14.92 14.60 -0.43
N LEU A 187 14.04 15.25 0.33
CA LEU A 187 13.34 14.68 1.46
C LEU A 187 11.91 14.34 1.06
N LEU A 188 11.47 13.10 1.28
CA LEU A 188 10.06 12.73 1.21
C LEU A 188 9.29 13.42 2.35
N THR A 189 8.25 14.19 2.01
CA THR A 189 7.44 14.96 2.97
C THR A 189 6.00 14.47 3.08
N GLY A 190 5.54 13.66 2.13
CA GLY A 190 4.20 13.08 2.17
C GLY A 190 4.04 11.92 1.20
N ILE A 191 3.06 11.08 1.47
CA ILE A 191 2.63 10.00 0.59
C ILE A 191 1.14 9.78 0.78
N ARG A 192 0.41 9.55 -0.31
CA ARG A 192 -1.04 9.25 -0.25
C ARG A 192 -1.46 8.37 -1.41
N ALA A 193 -2.40 7.48 -1.17
CA ALA A 193 -3.06 6.74 -2.23
C ALA A 193 -4.11 7.60 -2.95
N ALA A 194 -4.15 7.52 -4.27
CA ALA A 194 -5.13 8.16 -5.12
C ALA A 194 -5.59 7.18 -6.21
N GLU A 195 -6.81 7.36 -6.70
CA GLU A 195 -7.23 6.71 -7.94
C GLU A 195 -6.83 7.60 -9.12
N ASP A 196 -6.19 7.00 -10.12
CA ASP A 196 -5.83 7.66 -11.36
C ASP A 196 -6.55 6.98 -12.55
N ARG A 197 -6.15 7.30 -13.79
CA ARG A 197 -6.80 6.71 -14.98
C ARG A 197 -6.31 5.29 -15.29
N GLU A 198 -5.16 4.89 -14.74
CA GLU A 198 -4.49 3.62 -14.99
C GLU A 198 -4.73 2.62 -13.83
N GLY A 199 -5.18 3.09 -12.66
CA GLY A 199 -5.53 2.27 -11.50
C GLY A 199 -5.32 2.98 -10.17
N LEU A 200 -4.80 2.23 -9.19
CA LEU A 200 -4.38 2.80 -7.90
C LEU A 200 -2.98 3.39 -8.03
N ALA A 201 -2.82 4.64 -7.61
CA ALA A 201 -1.58 5.39 -7.61
C ALA A 201 -1.15 5.76 -6.18
N LEU A 202 0.15 5.83 -5.94
CA LEU A 202 0.74 6.46 -4.77
C LEU A 202 1.35 7.80 -5.16
N LEU A 203 0.80 8.88 -4.62
CA LEU A 203 1.32 10.23 -4.79
C LEU A 203 2.34 10.51 -3.69
N LEU A 204 3.61 10.61 -4.07
CA LEU A 204 4.72 11.04 -3.22
C LEU A 204 4.85 12.55 -3.30
N SER A 205 4.95 13.22 -2.15
CA SER A 205 5.32 14.63 -2.04
C SER A 205 6.73 14.71 -1.49
N MET A 206 7.59 15.48 -2.16
CA MET A 206 9.00 15.61 -1.82
C MET A 206 9.40 17.07 -1.78
N SER A 207 10.40 17.39 -0.96
CA SER A 207 11.03 18.71 -0.89
C SER A 207 12.53 18.59 -1.16
N GLY A 208 13.13 19.48 -1.94
CA GLY A 208 14.54 19.33 -2.26
C GLY A 208 15.15 20.47 -3.08
N PRO A 209 16.37 20.28 -3.61
CA PRO A 209 17.07 21.28 -4.39
C PRO A 209 16.27 21.76 -5.59
N ARG A 210 16.49 23.02 -5.96
CA ARG A 210 15.94 23.58 -7.19
C ARG A 210 16.71 23.02 -8.38
N GLY A 211 15.99 22.47 -9.35
CA GLY A 211 16.57 22.11 -10.65
C GLY A 211 16.11 20.75 -11.14
N LYS A 212 15.53 20.76 -12.35
CA LYS A 212 15.02 19.57 -13.03
C LYS A 212 16.07 18.48 -13.22
N GLU A 213 17.34 18.85 -13.41
CA GLU A 213 18.43 17.89 -13.60
C GLU A 213 18.78 17.13 -12.31
N HIS A 214 18.74 17.79 -11.14
CA HIS A 214 18.93 17.12 -9.85
C HIS A 214 17.82 16.10 -9.60
N PHE A 215 16.57 16.50 -9.82
CA PHE A 215 15.43 15.63 -9.64
C PHE A 215 15.45 14.44 -10.60
N ARG A 216 15.82 14.66 -11.87
CA ARG A 216 15.97 13.57 -12.83
C ARG A 216 17.08 12.59 -12.43
N ARG A 217 18.24 13.07 -11.99
CA ARG A 217 19.32 12.21 -11.50
C ARG A 217 18.90 11.39 -10.28
N ALA A 218 18.13 11.99 -9.37
CA ALA A 218 17.58 11.30 -8.20
C ALA A 218 16.71 10.11 -8.61
N LEU A 219 15.82 10.32 -9.58
CA LEU A 219 14.96 9.27 -10.11
C LEU A 219 15.71 8.20 -10.90
N ASP A 220 16.69 8.60 -11.71
CA ASP A 220 17.54 7.64 -12.45
C ASP A 220 18.34 6.75 -11.49
N ARG A 221 18.82 7.29 -10.35
CA ARG A 221 19.48 6.51 -9.29
C ARG A 221 18.51 5.60 -8.55
N THR A 222 17.32 6.11 -8.21
CA THR A 222 16.26 5.29 -7.63
C THR A 222 15.94 4.12 -8.58
N ALA A 223 15.84 4.36 -9.88
CA ALA A 223 15.62 3.32 -10.89
C ALA A 223 16.72 2.25 -10.91
N ALA A 224 17.99 2.68 -10.80
CA ALA A 224 19.14 1.78 -10.76
C ALA A 224 19.17 0.92 -9.49
N ALA A 225 18.57 1.35 -8.38
CA ALA A 225 18.49 0.57 -7.15
C ALA A 225 17.53 -0.63 -7.24
N PHE A 226 16.70 -0.69 -8.28
CA PHE A 226 15.77 -1.80 -8.54
C PHE A 226 16.25 -2.75 -9.65
N GLN A 227 17.47 -2.57 -10.18
CA GLN A 227 18.14 -3.45 -11.16
C GLN A 227 19.12 -4.40 -10.48
#